data_AF-A0A0L0SRL1-F1
#
_entry.id   AF-A0A0L0SRL1-F1
#
_cell.length_a   1.000
_cell.length_b   1.000
_cell.length_c   1.000
_cell.angle_alpha   90.00
_cell.angle_beta   90.00
_cell.angle_gamma   90.00
#
_symmetry.space_group_name_H-M   'P 1'
#
loop_
_entity.id
_entity.type
_entity.pdbx_description
1 polymer ?
#
loop_
_entity_poly.entity_id
_entity_poly.type
_entity_poly.pdbx_seq_one_letter_code
_entity_poly.pdbx_strand_id
1 'polypeptide(L)'
;MPGTTSSSRRTTSRKRPAAAARTGADAAPAEPPPILAPPPPSQPNNGNARPPLPLPPVDSAINRFLEKDLDLSALASSLKHARHPSIADVDLALREYRRFLLLKVAYKDEFATILAAPPPIALVWHLHILDTQAYAAMNARLPFFLHHKLASANDAAQRARHLATSRDYYRARWGDPPNSVWDPQPLSPPAPRPAAAAPPSQPQPKPVQDTNAKKLRFRVRFEQEDKDIEFIIGPNTMVGKVKAAIAERWPYDEASMQFTAPNGERLADSAKLMAIGLVDDDVVLAEATRRDEEDDGDNAGGQ
;
A
#
# COMPACT_ATOMS: atom_id res chain seq x y z
N MET A 1 35.13 -14.76 43.92
CA MET A 1 33.83 -14.25 44.41
C MET A 1 32.94 -13.90 43.22
N PRO A 2 32.13 -14.82 42.67
CA PRO A 2 31.11 -14.45 41.69
C PRO A 2 29.78 -14.19 42.39
N GLY A 3 29.28 -12.96 42.30
CA GLY A 3 27.96 -12.57 42.79
C GLY A 3 26.93 -12.76 41.68
N THR A 4 26.00 -13.69 41.88
CA THR A 4 24.82 -13.89 41.04
C THR A 4 23.68 -13.01 41.56
N THR A 5 23.29 -11.99 40.81
CA THR A 5 22.07 -11.22 41.10
C THR A 5 20.89 -11.81 40.34
N SER A 6 20.01 -12.46 41.11
CA SER A 6 18.73 -13.00 40.69
C SER A 6 17.72 -11.84 40.52
N SER A 7 17.19 -11.66 39.31
CA SER A 7 16.22 -10.61 38.99
C SER A 7 14.82 -11.21 38.86
N SER A 8 13.99 -10.94 39.86
CA SER A 8 12.65 -11.47 40.04
C SER A 8 11.63 -10.71 39.16
N ARG A 9 11.06 -11.37 38.15
CA ARG A 9 9.94 -10.82 37.35
C ARG A 9 8.65 -10.90 38.16
N ARG A 10 8.04 -9.73 38.42
CA ARG A 10 6.72 -9.58 39.03
C ARG A 10 5.70 -9.34 37.91
N THR A 11 4.83 -10.30 37.66
CA THR A 11 3.71 -10.19 36.71
C THR A 11 2.48 -9.68 37.47
N THR A 12 1.98 -8.49 37.13
CA THR A 12 0.69 -7.99 37.63
C THR A 12 -0.38 -8.22 36.56
N SER A 13 -1.22 -9.23 36.80
CA SER A 13 -2.42 -9.53 36.03
C SER A 13 -3.48 -8.45 36.30
N ARG A 14 -3.85 -7.68 35.28
CA ARG A 14 -4.85 -6.59 35.40
C ARG A 14 -6.22 -7.11 34.95
N LYS A 15 -7.13 -7.19 35.92
CA LYS A 15 -8.52 -7.64 35.81
C LYS A 15 -9.33 -6.67 34.93
N ARG A 16 -9.93 -7.20 33.86
CA ARG A 16 -10.81 -6.47 32.91
C ARG A 16 -12.21 -6.30 33.53
N PRO A 17 -12.82 -5.11 33.51
CA PRO A 17 -14.19 -4.93 34.01
C PRO A 17 -15.23 -5.44 33.00
N ALA A 18 -16.30 -6.00 33.53
CA ALA A 18 -17.45 -6.54 32.81
C ALA A 18 -18.28 -5.42 32.17
N ALA A 19 -18.67 -5.62 30.90
CA ALA A 19 -19.55 -4.74 30.16
C ALA A 19 -21.01 -4.99 30.58
N ALA A 20 -21.70 -3.92 30.95
CA ALA A 20 -23.12 -3.93 31.29
C ALA A 20 -23.97 -4.08 30.02
N ALA A 21 -24.83 -5.09 29.99
CA ALA A 21 -25.88 -5.26 29.00
C ALA A 21 -26.93 -4.15 29.17
N ARG A 22 -27.23 -3.43 28.07
CA ARG A 22 -28.39 -2.54 27.97
C ARG A 22 -29.46 -3.23 27.14
N THR A 23 -30.54 -3.60 27.82
CA THR A 23 -31.81 -4.05 27.28
C THR A 23 -32.69 -2.88 26.86
N GLY A 24 -33.27 -3.00 25.66
CA GLY A 24 -34.65 -2.58 25.36
C GLY A 24 -34.87 -1.15 24.85
N ALA A 25 -35.41 -1.04 23.63
CA ALA A 25 -36.73 -0.46 23.37
C ALA A 25 -37.11 -0.57 21.88
N ASP A 26 -38.33 -1.04 21.64
CA ASP A 26 -39.07 -1.03 20.37
C ASP A 26 -38.89 0.29 19.60
N ALA A 27 -38.39 0.19 18.37
CA ALA A 27 -38.45 1.26 17.38
C ALA A 27 -39.35 0.79 16.23
N ALA A 28 -40.47 1.49 16.06
CA ALA A 28 -41.40 1.33 14.96
C ALA A 28 -40.70 1.41 13.59
N PRO A 29 -41.23 0.78 12.54
CA PRO A 29 -40.62 0.77 11.21
C PRO A 29 -40.59 2.20 10.64
N ALA A 30 -39.39 2.79 10.60
CA ALA A 30 -39.15 4.06 9.93
C ALA A 30 -39.26 3.88 8.42
N GLU A 31 -40.02 4.75 7.77
CA GLU A 31 -40.11 4.83 6.32
C GLU A 31 -38.71 4.95 5.68
N PRO A 32 -38.48 4.29 4.52
CA PRO A 32 -37.19 4.35 3.84
C PRO A 32 -36.88 5.80 3.44
N PRO A 33 -35.69 6.33 3.76
CA PRO A 33 -35.32 7.69 3.40
C PRO A 33 -35.31 7.83 1.86
N PRO A 34 -35.72 9.00 1.33
CA PRO A 34 -35.67 9.25 -0.10
C PRO A 34 -34.25 9.06 -0.61
N ILE A 35 -34.12 8.27 -1.69
CA ILE A 35 -32.86 8.06 -2.40
C ILE A 35 -32.37 9.42 -2.89
N LEU A 36 -31.44 10.01 -2.15
CA LEU A 36 -30.75 11.24 -2.54
C LEU A 36 -29.96 10.95 -3.82
N ALA A 37 -30.28 11.70 -4.88
CA ALA A 37 -29.56 11.63 -6.13
C ALA A 37 -28.04 11.76 -5.88
N PRO A 38 -27.19 11.03 -6.62
CA PRO A 38 -25.75 11.11 -6.46
C PRO A 38 -25.30 12.57 -6.62
N PRO A 39 -24.40 13.06 -5.74
CA PRO A 39 -23.93 14.42 -5.81
C PRO A 39 -23.31 14.66 -7.20
N PRO A 40 -23.56 15.83 -7.82
CA PRO A 40 -22.98 16.13 -9.13
C PRO A 40 -21.45 16.02 -9.05
N PRO A 41 -20.79 15.53 -10.12
CA PRO A 41 -19.33 15.43 -10.16
C PRO A 41 -18.74 16.80 -9.84
N SER A 42 -17.89 16.85 -8.80
CA SER A 42 -17.25 18.09 -8.35
C SER A 42 -16.55 18.73 -9.53
N GLN A 43 -17.06 19.89 -9.99
CA GLN A 43 -16.43 20.63 -11.06
C GLN A 43 -15.00 21.02 -10.61
N PRO A 44 -14.00 20.95 -11.51
CA PRO A 44 -12.68 21.45 -11.23
C PRO A 44 -12.81 22.94 -10.89
N ASN A 45 -12.46 23.29 -9.66
CA ASN A 45 -12.55 24.63 -9.10
C ASN A 45 -11.57 25.56 -9.84
N ASN A 46 -11.99 26.06 -11.00
CA ASN A 46 -11.26 27.00 -11.84
C ASN A 46 -11.41 28.41 -11.22
N GLY A 47 -10.31 28.98 -10.73
CA GLY A 47 -10.13 30.44 -10.83
C GLY A 47 -9.64 31.19 -9.59
N ASN A 48 -9.92 30.73 -8.37
CA ASN A 48 -9.44 31.43 -7.18
C ASN A 48 -8.22 30.71 -6.61
N ALA A 49 -7.09 30.81 -7.32
CA ALA A 49 -5.79 30.41 -6.80
C ALA A 49 -5.50 31.24 -5.56
N ARG A 50 -5.84 30.68 -4.38
CA ARG A 50 -5.52 31.28 -3.09
C ARG A 50 -4.01 31.55 -3.09
N PRO A 51 -3.58 32.79 -2.84
CA PRO A 51 -2.15 33.09 -2.82
C PRO A 51 -1.46 32.12 -1.85
N PRO A 52 -0.26 31.62 -2.21
CA PRO A 52 0.45 30.64 -1.39
C PRO A 52 0.61 31.21 0.02
N LEU A 53 0.12 30.45 1.01
CA LEU A 53 0.22 30.87 2.40
C LEU A 53 1.70 31.10 2.74
N PRO A 54 2.03 32.19 3.46
CA PRO A 54 3.37 32.40 3.98
C PRO A 54 3.83 31.14 4.71
N LEU A 55 5.06 30.72 4.45
CA LEU A 55 5.58 29.50 5.04
C LEU A 55 5.62 29.64 6.55
N PRO A 56 5.10 28.65 7.28
CA PRO A 56 5.31 28.61 8.72
C PRO A 56 6.83 28.55 8.99
N PRO A 57 7.34 29.37 9.94
CA PRO A 57 8.74 29.30 10.31
C PRO A 57 9.04 27.90 10.84
N VAL A 58 10.13 27.32 10.37
CA VAL A 58 10.67 26.07 10.91
C VAL A 58 11.80 26.44 11.86
N ASP A 59 11.90 25.71 12.96
CA ASP A 59 13.05 25.82 13.87
C ASP A 59 14.37 25.72 13.07
N SER A 60 15.28 26.67 13.32
CA SER A 60 16.52 26.80 12.56
C SER A 60 17.46 25.61 12.74
N ALA A 61 17.42 24.95 13.91
CA ALA A 61 18.19 23.74 14.17
C ALA A 61 17.63 22.55 13.40
N ILE A 62 16.30 22.40 13.32
CA ILE A 62 15.66 21.38 12.48
C ILE A 62 16.01 21.61 11.01
N ASN A 63 15.92 22.86 10.54
CA ASN A 63 16.26 23.20 9.16
C ASN A 63 17.71 22.81 8.82
N ARG A 64 18.65 23.20 9.69
CA ARG A 64 20.07 22.84 9.53
C ARG A 64 20.26 21.31 9.54
N PHE A 65 19.62 20.61 10.47
CA PHE A 65 19.72 19.17 10.56
C PHE A 65 19.28 18.51 9.25
N LEU A 66 18.07 18.80 8.78
CA LEU A 66 17.53 18.16 7.59
C LEU A 66 18.31 18.53 6.32
N GLU A 67 18.72 19.80 6.15
CA GLU A 67 19.40 20.23 4.93
C GLU A 67 20.88 19.81 4.87
N LYS A 68 21.58 19.75 6.01
CA LYS A 68 23.04 19.60 6.04
C LYS A 68 23.54 18.40 6.83
N ASP A 69 22.94 18.11 7.98
CA ASP A 69 23.49 17.13 8.93
C ASP A 69 22.83 15.74 8.83
N LEU A 70 21.73 15.60 8.09
CA LEU A 70 21.09 14.32 7.83
C LEU A 70 21.97 13.50 6.88
N ASP A 71 22.68 12.52 7.45
CA ASP A 71 23.50 11.58 6.69
C ASP A 71 22.62 10.59 5.93
N LEU A 72 22.78 10.57 4.61
CA LEU A 72 22.11 9.65 3.69
C LEU A 72 23.14 8.88 2.84
N SER A 73 24.40 8.79 3.28
CA SER A 73 25.50 8.18 2.52
C SER A 73 25.27 6.70 2.22
N ALA A 74 24.82 5.92 3.22
CA ALA A 74 24.47 4.51 3.05
C ALA A 74 23.34 4.32 2.03
N LEU A 75 22.29 5.14 2.14
CA LEU A 75 21.16 5.16 1.21
C LEU A 75 21.59 5.54 -0.21
N ALA A 76 22.46 6.55 -0.35
CA ALA A 76 23.02 6.98 -1.62
C ALA A 76 23.82 5.85 -2.29
N SER A 77 24.64 5.14 -1.52
CA SER A 77 25.41 4.00 -2.00
C SER A 77 24.49 2.89 -2.51
N SER A 78 23.46 2.54 -1.74
CA SER A 78 22.46 1.54 -2.12
C SER A 78 21.72 1.90 -3.42
N LEU A 79 21.24 3.15 -3.53
CA LEU A 79 20.59 3.67 -4.73
C LEU A 79 21.47 3.60 -5.98
N LYS A 80 22.76 3.97 -5.85
CA LYS A 80 23.73 3.92 -6.95
C LYS A 80 24.02 2.47 -7.38
N HIS A 81 24.09 1.53 -6.45
CA HIS A 81 24.31 0.11 -6.75
C HIS A 81 23.10 -0.56 -7.40
N ALA A 82 21.89 -0.29 -6.90
CA ALA A 82 20.65 -0.91 -7.39
C ALA A 82 20.23 -0.44 -8.79
N ARG A 83 20.79 0.69 -9.29
CA ARG A 83 20.48 1.28 -10.61
C ARG A 83 18.98 1.44 -10.85
N HIS A 84 18.27 2.04 -9.89
CA HIS A 84 16.84 2.26 -10.04
C HIS A 84 16.53 3.14 -11.26
N PRO A 85 15.74 2.66 -12.24
CA PRO A 85 15.49 3.39 -13.49
C PRO A 85 14.66 4.66 -13.28
N SER A 86 13.98 4.79 -12.14
CA SER A 86 13.18 5.96 -11.76
C SER A 86 13.99 7.11 -11.17
N ILE A 87 15.29 6.92 -10.89
CA ILE A 87 16.16 7.95 -10.30
C ILE A 87 17.32 8.20 -11.27
N ALA A 88 17.18 9.24 -12.09
CA ALA A 88 18.21 9.63 -13.05
C ALA A 88 19.46 10.22 -12.37
N ASP A 89 19.27 10.97 -11.29
CA ASP A 89 20.34 11.58 -10.51
C ASP A 89 20.07 11.36 -9.01
N VAL A 90 20.88 10.50 -8.40
CA VAL A 90 20.74 10.10 -6.99
C VAL A 90 21.00 11.27 -6.04
N ASP A 91 22.03 12.08 -6.32
CA ASP A 91 22.43 13.15 -5.42
C ASP A 91 21.39 14.29 -5.44
N LEU A 92 20.83 14.57 -6.62
CA LEU A 92 19.69 15.47 -6.75
C LEU A 92 18.44 14.94 -6.03
N ALA A 93 18.08 13.66 -6.22
CA ALA A 93 16.91 13.08 -5.55
C ALA A 93 17.02 13.10 -4.02
N LEU A 94 18.21 12.85 -3.46
CA LEU A 94 18.47 12.94 -2.02
C LEU A 94 18.38 14.37 -1.49
N ARG A 95 18.83 15.37 -2.27
CA ARG A 95 18.66 16.78 -1.92
C ARG A 95 17.18 17.17 -1.87
N GLU A 96 16.42 16.76 -2.88
CA GLU A 96 14.98 17.03 -2.94
C GLU A 96 14.19 16.27 -1.86
N TYR A 97 14.65 15.07 -1.47
CA TYR A 97 14.10 14.32 -0.33
C TYR A 97 14.26 15.08 0.99
N ARG A 98 15.44 15.66 1.27
CA ARG A 98 15.65 16.51 2.46
C ARG A 98 14.68 17.70 2.49
N ARG A 99 14.50 18.37 1.34
CA ARG A 99 13.53 19.47 1.20
C ARG A 99 12.10 19.01 1.44
N PHE A 100 11.72 17.84 0.91
CA PHE A 100 10.41 17.28 1.14
C PHE A 100 10.15 16.98 2.63
N LEU A 101 11.12 16.41 3.35
CA LEU A 101 11.01 16.22 4.82
C LEU A 101 10.81 17.55 5.55
N LEU A 102 11.52 18.61 5.13
CA LEU A 102 11.34 19.93 5.71
C LEU A 102 9.93 20.50 5.47
N LEU A 103 9.34 20.26 4.30
CA LEU A 103 7.93 20.63 4.04
C LEU A 103 6.99 19.89 5.00
N LYS A 104 7.19 18.59 5.22
CA LYS A 104 6.37 17.84 6.18
C LYS A 104 6.45 18.42 7.58
N VAL A 105 7.65 18.78 8.05
CA VAL A 105 7.82 19.43 9.36
C VAL A 105 7.16 20.80 9.40
N ALA A 106 7.39 21.64 8.39
CA ALA A 106 6.84 22.99 8.31
C ALA A 106 5.31 22.99 8.40
N TYR A 107 4.66 22.09 7.67
CA TYR A 107 3.20 21.99 7.61
C TYR A 107 2.60 20.99 8.60
N LYS A 108 3.40 20.46 9.55
CA LYS A 108 2.97 19.48 10.57
C LYS A 108 2.26 18.26 9.99
N ASP A 109 2.68 17.79 8.82
CA ASP A 109 2.05 16.69 8.09
C ASP A 109 2.55 15.32 8.55
N GLU A 110 2.29 14.99 9.82
CA GLU A 110 2.73 13.77 10.50
C GLU A 110 2.27 12.49 9.79
N PHE A 111 1.01 12.44 9.36
CA PHE A 111 0.35 11.24 8.83
C PHE A 111 0.22 11.19 7.31
N ALA A 112 0.97 12.03 6.58
CA ALA A 112 0.89 12.14 5.11
C ALA A 112 -0.53 12.39 4.60
N THR A 113 -1.24 13.28 5.31
CA THR A 113 -2.62 13.70 5.01
C THR A 113 -2.69 14.94 4.15
N ILE A 114 -1.60 15.69 4.02
CA ILE A 114 -1.56 16.95 3.28
C ILE A 114 -0.62 16.84 2.08
N LEU A 115 0.56 16.24 2.28
CA LEU A 115 1.64 16.21 1.30
C LEU A 115 1.91 14.81 0.80
N ALA A 116 2.07 14.68 -0.52
CA ALA A 116 2.56 13.47 -1.17
C ALA A 116 3.93 13.72 -1.79
N ALA A 117 4.79 12.70 -1.74
CA ALA A 117 6.11 12.74 -2.37
C ALA A 117 5.99 12.38 -3.87
N PRO A 118 6.66 13.12 -4.77
CA PRO A 118 6.88 12.71 -6.16
C PRO A 118 7.53 11.32 -6.25
N PRO A 119 7.34 10.55 -7.35
CA PRO A 119 7.78 9.16 -7.43
C PRO A 119 9.25 8.90 -7.05
N PRO A 120 10.25 9.69 -7.52
CA PRO A 120 11.65 9.47 -7.16
C PRO A 120 11.90 9.72 -5.66
N ILE A 121 11.29 10.77 -5.10
CA ILE A 121 11.38 11.10 -3.68
C ILE A 121 10.68 10.05 -2.81
N ALA A 122 9.52 9.55 -3.26
CA ALA A 122 8.78 8.49 -2.58
C ALA A 122 9.60 7.20 -2.51
N LEU A 123 10.34 6.85 -3.58
CA LEU A 123 11.25 5.71 -3.59
C LEU A 123 12.40 5.88 -2.58
N VAL A 124 13.04 7.06 -2.56
CA VAL A 124 14.08 7.38 -1.56
C VAL A 124 13.53 7.25 -0.14
N TRP A 125 12.34 7.79 0.12
CA TRP A 125 11.70 7.70 1.43
C TRP A 125 11.39 6.25 1.82
N HIS A 126 10.86 5.45 0.90
CA HIS A 126 10.58 4.04 1.12
C HIS A 126 11.84 3.27 1.51
N LEU A 127 12.94 3.46 0.78
CA LEU A 127 14.22 2.81 1.09
C LEU A 127 14.81 3.32 2.41
N HIS A 128 14.64 4.59 2.75
CA HIS A 128 15.07 5.11 4.06
C HIS A 128 14.30 4.44 5.20
N ILE A 129 12.99 4.18 5.05
CA ILE A 129 12.19 3.46 6.05
C ILE A 129 12.68 2.02 6.26
N LEU A 130 13.15 1.36 5.19
CA LEU A 130 13.71 0.01 5.29
C LEU A 130 15.02 -0.02 6.10
N ASP A 131 15.79 1.07 6.09
CA ASP A 131 16.86 1.30 7.07
C ASP A 131 16.24 1.82 8.39
N THR A 132 15.60 0.90 9.10
CA THR A 132 14.83 1.21 10.32
C THR A 132 15.66 1.94 11.37
N GLN A 133 16.97 1.67 11.47
CA GLN A 133 17.87 2.33 12.40
C GLN A 133 18.11 3.79 12.02
N ALA A 134 18.48 4.06 10.77
CA ALA A 134 18.69 5.42 10.28
C ALA A 134 17.39 6.25 10.32
N TYR A 135 16.27 5.64 9.93
CA TYR A 135 14.97 6.29 9.95
C TYR A 135 14.54 6.68 11.38
N ALA A 136 14.70 5.77 12.34
CA ALA A 136 14.41 6.04 13.74
C ALA A 136 15.31 7.16 14.31
N ALA A 137 16.61 7.13 13.99
CA ALA A 137 17.56 8.15 14.42
C ALA A 137 17.21 9.55 13.86
N MET A 138 16.79 9.63 12.60
CA MET A 138 16.28 10.87 12.02
C MET A 138 15.03 11.36 12.76
N ASN A 139 14.02 10.49 12.93
CA ASN A 139 12.75 10.85 13.56
C ASN A 139 12.92 11.30 15.03
N ALA A 140 13.88 10.74 15.76
CA ALA A 140 14.20 11.16 17.12
C ALA A 140 14.68 12.62 17.21
N ARG A 141 15.08 13.23 16.09
CA ARG A 141 15.50 14.64 16.00
C ARG A 141 14.40 15.57 15.46
N LEU A 142 13.24 15.01 15.09
CA LEU A 142 12.10 15.75 14.58
C LEU A 142 11.07 16.01 15.69
N PRO A 143 10.20 17.02 15.53
CA PRO A 143 9.19 17.35 16.54
C PRO A 143 8.06 16.32 16.63
N PHE A 144 7.94 15.44 15.64
CA PHE A 144 6.99 14.33 15.58
C PHE A 144 7.54 13.24 14.65
N PHE A 145 6.97 12.04 14.77
CA PHE A 145 7.37 10.91 13.95
C PHE A 145 6.70 10.98 12.57
N LEU A 146 7.49 10.99 11.50
CA LEU A 146 6.92 11.02 10.14
C LEU A 146 6.41 9.63 9.77
N HIS A 147 5.09 9.51 9.65
CA HIS A 147 4.45 8.29 9.17
C HIS A 147 4.38 8.28 7.64
N HIS A 148 4.66 7.12 7.06
CA HIS A 148 4.44 6.87 5.65
C HIS A 148 3.09 6.16 5.46
N LYS A 149 2.22 6.73 4.64
CA LYS A 149 0.95 6.11 4.25
C LYS A 149 1.11 5.48 2.88
N LEU A 150 0.95 4.15 2.81
CA LEU A 150 0.77 3.45 1.54
C LEU A 150 -0.54 3.96 0.92
N ALA A 151 -0.48 4.55 -0.26
CA ALA A 151 -1.68 4.93 -0.98
C ALA A 151 -2.45 3.66 -1.33
N SER A 152 -3.72 3.58 -0.95
CA SER A 152 -4.61 2.53 -1.47
C SER A 152 -4.82 2.73 -2.97
N ALA A 153 -5.00 1.66 -3.74
CA ALA A 153 -5.21 1.72 -5.19
C ALA A 153 -6.34 2.68 -5.60
N ASN A 154 -7.35 2.84 -4.73
CA ASN A 154 -8.51 3.72 -4.97
C ASN A 154 -8.25 5.22 -4.77
N ASP A 155 -7.02 5.64 -4.44
CA ASP A 155 -6.74 7.00 -3.96
C ASP A 155 -5.94 7.91 -4.93
N ALA A 156 -5.98 7.59 -6.23
CA ALA A 156 -5.21 8.33 -7.24
C ALA A 156 -5.53 9.84 -7.27
N ALA A 157 -6.81 10.20 -7.13
CA ALA A 157 -7.26 11.60 -7.16
C ALA A 157 -6.78 12.40 -5.93
N GLN A 158 -6.86 11.82 -4.73
CA GLN A 158 -6.35 12.47 -3.52
C GLN A 158 -4.83 12.61 -3.58
N ARG A 159 -4.12 11.56 -4.03
CA ARG A 159 -2.67 11.61 -4.23
C ARG A 159 -2.27 12.70 -5.21
N ALA A 160 -3.00 12.87 -6.31
CA ALA A 160 -2.77 13.95 -7.27
C ALA A 160 -2.96 15.34 -6.63
N ARG A 161 -4.00 15.51 -5.81
CA ARG A 161 -4.22 16.75 -5.04
C ARG A 161 -3.07 17.02 -4.06
N HIS A 162 -2.67 16.04 -3.26
CA HIS A 162 -1.56 16.18 -2.32
C HIS A 162 -0.23 16.47 -3.02
N LEU A 163 0.01 15.88 -4.21
CA LEU A 163 1.20 16.19 -5.02
C LEU A 163 1.18 17.63 -5.55
N ALA A 164 0.02 18.13 -5.99
CA ALA A 164 -0.13 19.52 -6.38
C ALA A 164 0.15 20.46 -5.19
N THR A 165 -0.43 20.17 -4.02
CA THR A 165 -0.16 20.90 -2.77
C THR A 165 1.32 20.89 -2.40
N SER A 166 1.99 19.73 -2.48
CA SER A 166 3.45 19.64 -2.26
C SER A 166 4.24 20.55 -3.19
N ARG A 167 3.87 20.62 -4.48
CA ARG A 167 4.54 21.49 -5.46
C ARG A 167 4.32 22.97 -5.13
N ASP A 168 3.11 23.36 -4.77
CA ASP A 168 2.81 24.75 -4.43
C ASP A 168 3.59 25.22 -3.21
N TYR A 169 3.66 24.39 -2.17
CA TYR A 169 4.46 24.69 -0.97
C TYR A 169 5.96 24.67 -1.25
N TYR A 170 6.42 23.78 -2.13
CA TYR A 170 7.80 23.80 -2.58
C TYR A 170 8.13 25.11 -3.30
N ARG A 171 7.28 25.53 -4.26
CA ARG A 171 7.45 26.78 -5.04
C ARG A 171 7.49 28.01 -4.15
N ALA A 172 6.60 28.06 -3.16
CA ALA A 172 6.57 29.15 -2.20
C ALA A 172 7.89 29.29 -1.41
N ARG A 173 8.65 28.19 -1.24
CA ARG A 173 9.88 28.16 -0.43
C ARG A 173 11.17 28.27 -1.22
N TRP A 174 11.26 27.58 -2.35
CA TRP A 174 12.51 27.43 -3.10
C TRP A 174 12.37 27.80 -4.59
N GLY A 175 11.21 28.27 -5.04
CA GLY A 175 10.92 28.44 -6.46
C GLY A 175 10.64 27.12 -7.16
N ASP A 176 10.76 27.11 -8.49
CA ASP A 176 10.33 25.93 -9.26
C ASP A 176 11.14 24.66 -8.93
N PRO A 177 10.47 23.52 -8.70
CA PRO A 177 11.14 22.26 -8.47
C PRO A 177 11.86 21.74 -9.72
N PRO A 178 12.97 21.00 -9.58
CA PRO A 178 13.61 20.34 -10.72
C PRO A 178 12.69 19.29 -11.37
N ASN A 179 12.34 19.50 -12.64
CA ASN A 179 11.44 18.60 -13.39
C ASN A 179 11.92 17.15 -13.39
N SER A 180 13.22 16.90 -13.45
CA SER A 180 13.79 15.53 -13.45
C SER A 180 13.43 14.71 -12.20
N VAL A 181 13.12 15.35 -11.07
CA VAL A 181 12.74 14.69 -9.82
C VAL A 181 11.24 14.81 -9.54
N TRP A 182 10.66 15.97 -9.79
CA TRP A 182 9.26 16.25 -9.42
C TRP A 182 8.25 15.87 -10.49
N ASP A 183 8.69 15.84 -11.75
CA ASP A 183 7.88 15.51 -12.92
C ASP A 183 8.66 14.52 -13.81
N PRO A 184 9.05 13.35 -13.26
CA PRO A 184 9.78 12.37 -14.05
C PRO A 184 8.92 11.99 -15.25
N GLN A 185 9.50 12.11 -16.44
CA GLN A 185 8.85 11.62 -17.65
C GLN A 185 8.50 10.15 -17.39
N PRO A 186 7.25 9.72 -17.68
CA PRO A 186 6.92 8.30 -17.68
C PRO A 186 7.99 7.62 -18.51
N LEU A 187 8.65 6.60 -17.94
CA LEU A 187 9.55 5.78 -18.73
C LEU A 187 8.71 5.28 -19.90
N SER A 188 9.05 5.75 -21.11
CA SER A 188 8.38 5.27 -22.31
C SER A 188 8.38 3.75 -22.21
N PRO A 189 7.21 3.09 -22.38
CA PRO A 189 7.16 1.64 -22.33
C PRO A 189 8.28 1.12 -23.24
N PRO A 190 9.08 0.13 -22.79
CA PRO A 190 10.20 -0.36 -23.56
C PRO A 190 9.70 -0.61 -24.97
N ALA A 191 10.30 0.08 -25.96
CA ALA A 191 9.86 0.00 -27.35
C ALA A 191 9.61 -1.48 -27.66
N PRO A 192 8.46 -1.85 -28.24
CA PRO A 192 8.12 -3.24 -28.50
C PRO A 192 9.33 -3.85 -29.18
N ARG A 193 9.97 -4.79 -28.48
CA ARG A 193 11.26 -5.35 -28.88
C ARG A 193 11.05 -5.76 -30.35
N PRO A 194 11.80 -5.18 -31.32
CA PRO A 194 11.50 -5.39 -32.73
C PRO A 194 11.38 -6.88 -32.92
N ALA A 195 10.21 -7.33 -33.36
CA ALA A 195 9.88 -8.74 -33.48
C ALA A 195 11.07 -9.37 -34.22
N ALA A 196 11.90 -10.11 -33.49
CA ALA A 196 13.04 -10.78 -34.09
C ALA A 196 12.42 -11.59 -35.21
N ALA A 197 12.82 -11.27 -36.45
CA ALA A 197 12.24 -11.83 -37.66
C ALA A 197 12.04 -13.32 -37.41
N ALA A 198 10.77 -13.73 -37.40
CA ALA A 198 10.40 -15.08 -37.03
C ALA A 198 11.28 -16.02 -37.86
N PRO A 199 12.06 -16.92 -37.25
CA PRO A 199 12.79 -17.91 -38.01
C PRO A 199 11.77 -18.66 -38.89
N PRO A 200 12.12 -18.97 -40.15
CA PRO A 200 11.20 -19.54 -41.11
C PRO A 200 10.48 -20.75 -40.52
N SER A 201 9.15 -20.75 -40.68
CA SER A 201 8.20 -21.72 -40.13
C SER A 201 8.65 -23.16 -40.34
N GLN A 202 9.33 -23.72 -39.33
CA GLN A 202 9.41 -25.17 -39.20
C GLN A 202 8.04 -25.69 -38.74
N PRO A 203 7.55 -26.82 -39.29
CA PRO A 203 6.30 -27.43 -38.84
C PRO A 203 6.40 -27.69 -37.34
N GLN A 204 5.57 -26.99 -36.56
CA GLN A 204 5.63 -27.11 -35.11
C GLN A 204 5.20 -28.51 -34.69
N PRO A 205 6.08 -29.29 -34.02
CA PRO A 205 5.65 -30.50 -33.35
C PRO A 205 4.60 -30.11 -32.30
N LYS A 206 3.56 -30.95 -32.14
CA LYS A 206 2.56 -30.80 -31.06
C LYS A 206 3.30 -30.41 -29.77
N PRO A 207 2.90 -29.34 -29.07
CA PRO A 207 3.61 -28.88 -27.90
C PRO A 207 3.63 -30.01 -26.89
N VAL A 208 4.81 -30.60 -26.71
CA VAL A 208 5.11 -31.46 -25.57
C VAL A 208 4.90 -30.54 -24.38
N GLN A 209 3.79 -30.74 -23.67
CA GLN A 209 3.48 -29.99 -22.46
C GLN A 209 4.62 -30.25 -21.49
N ASP A 210 5.49 -29.25 -21.37
CA ASP A 210 6.59 -29.27 -20.43
C ASP A 210 5.96 -29.22 -19.03
N THR A 211 5.77 -30.40 -18.42
CA THR A 211 5.12 -30.58 -17.12
C THR A 211 5.96 -30.01 -15.97
N ASN A 212 7.12 -29.42 -16.27
CA ASN A 212 8.01 -28.79 -15.33
C ASN A 212 7.85 -27.26 -15.26
N ALA A 213 6.67 -26.74 -15.61
CA ALA A 213 6.34 -25.35 -15.36
C ALA A 213 6.48 -25.04 -13.85
N LYS A 214 7.35 -24.08 -13.52
CA LYS A 214 7.54 -23.60 -12.15
C LYS A 214 6.18 -23.32 -11.52
N LYS A 215 5.92 -23.93 -10.35
CA LYS A 215 4.71 -23.68 -9.57
C LYS A 215 4.82 -22.26 -9.00
N LEU A 216 3.71 -21.53 -9.05
CA LEU A 216 3.55 -20.21 -8.45
C LEU A 216 3.13 -20.41 -6.98
N ARG A 217 3.84 -19.77 -6.06
CA ARG A 217 3.49 -19.70 -4.63
C ARG A 217 2.87 -18.34 -4.33
N PHE A 218 1.69 -18.29 -3.72
CA PHE A 218 1.09 -17.04 -3.24
C PHE A 218 0.18 -17.31 -2.04
N ARG A 219 -0.25 -16.25 -1.35
CA ARG A 219 -1.16 -16.33 -0.20
C ARG A 219 -2.48 -15.64 -0.49
N VAL A 220 -3.57 -16.17 0.04
CA VAL A 220 -4.89 -15.54 0.03
C VAL A 220 -5.22 -15.11 1.46
N ARG A 221 -5.43 -13.81 1.68
CA ARG A 221 -5.79 -13.23 2.98
C ARG A 221 -7.26 -12.81 2.98
N PHE A 222 -8.02 -13.27 3.96
CA PHE A 222 -9.41 -12.87 4.15
C PHE A 222 -9.48 -11.62 5.02
N GLU A 223 -10.27 -10.61 4.66
CA GLU A 223 -10.32 -9.38 5.49
C GLU A 223 -10.96 -9.61 6.86
N GLN A 224 -11.89 -10.58 6.95
CA GLN A 224 -12.64 -10.88 8.17
C GLN A 224 -11.86 -11.74 9.16
N GLU A 225 -10.85 -12.48 8.69
CA GLU A 225 -10.04 -13.37 9.50
C GLU A 225 -8.56 -13.04 9.26
N ASP A 226 -7.80 -12.72 10.32
CA ASP A 226 -6.35 -12.48 10.25
C ASP A 226 -5.58 -13.80 10.00
N LYS A 227 -5.89 -14.46 8.88
CA LYS A 227 -5.37 -15.74 8.43
C LYS A 227 -5.03 -15.67 6.94
N ASP A 228 -3.84 -16.17 6.63
CA ASP A 228 -3.36 -16.35 5.27
C ASP A 228 -3.46 -17.84 4.88
N ILE A 229 -4.00 -18.13 3.69
CA ILE A 229 -4.01 -19.46 3.10
C ILE A 229 -2.96 -19.50 1.99
N GLU A 230 -1.94 -20.34 2.14
CA GLU A 230 -0.88 -20.50 1.13
C GLU A 230 -1.31 -21.48 0.01
N PHE A 231 -1.07 -21.08 -1.23
CA PHE A 231 -1.29 -21.89 -2.43
C PHE A 231 0.02 -22.08 -3.20
N ILE A 232 0.25 -23.30 -3.67
CA ILE A 232 1.34 -23.66 -4.59
C ILE A 232 0.72 -24.34 -5.81
N ILE A 233 0.45 -23.57 -6.86
CA ILE A 233 -0.30 -24.04 -8.03
C ILE A 233 0.36 -23.65 -9.36
N GLY A 234 -0.01 -24.33 -10.44
CA GLY A 234 0.52 -24.00 -11.77
C GLY A 234 0.12 -22.58 -12.17
N PRO A 235 1.01 -21.79 -12.81
CA PRO A 235 0.77 -20.37 -13.08
C PRO A 235 -0.32 -20.13 -14.14
N ASN A 236 -0.69 -21.18 -14.89
CA ASN A 236 -1.80 -21.17 -15.85
C ASN A 236 -3.15 -21.56 -15.23
N THR A 237 -3.21 -21.77 -13.91
CA THR A 237 -4.47 -22.02 -13.20
C THR A 237 -5.37 -20.78 -13.30
N MET A 238 -6.68 -21.00 -13.45
CA MET A 238 -7.67 -19.92 -13.46
C MET A 238 -8.07 -19.53 -12.04
N VAL A 239 -8.40 -18.26 -11.82
CA VAL A 239 -8.82 -17.73 -10.51
C VAL A 239 -10.02 -18.49 -9.96
N GLY A 240 -11.02 -18.83 -10.80
CA GLY A 240 -12.20 -19.59 -10.37
C GLY A 240 -11.85 -20.97 -9.79
N LYS A 241 -10.81 -21.64 -10.29
CA LYS A 241 -10.35 -22.92 -9.71
C LYS A 241 -9.76 -22.76 -8.31
N VAL A 242 -9.15 -21.61 -8.04
CA VAL A 242 -8.63 -21.29 -6.70
C VAL A 242 -9.78 -21.04 -5.75
N LYS A 243 -10.82 -20.29 -6.18
CA LYS A 243 -12.05 -20.06 -5.39
C LYS A 243 -12.76 -21.37 -5.05
N ALA A 244 -12.96 -22.24 -6.03
CA ALA A 244 -13.54 -23.58 -5.82
C ALA A 244 -12.74 -24.40 -4.80
N ALA A 245 -11.39 -24.41 -4.93
CA ALA A 245 -10.52 -25.12 -3.99
C ALA A 245 -10.57 -24.55 -2.57
N ILE A 246 -10.82 -23.25 -2.41
CA ILE A 246 -11.08 -22.64 -1.10
C ILE A 246 -12.45 -23.07 -0.57
N ALA A 247 -13.50 -22.95 -1.38
CA ALA A 247 -14.86 -23.33 -0.97
C ALA A 247 -14.97 -24.80 -0.55
N GLU A 248 -14.16 -25.68 -1.15
CA GLU A 248 -14.14 -27.10 -0.80
C GLU A 248 -13.55 -27.36 0.60
N ARG A 249 -12.57 -26.55 1.03
CA ARG A 249 -11.79 -26.78 2.26
C ARG A 249 -12.18 -25.87 3.42
N TRP A 250 -12.82 -24.74 3.14
CA TRP A 250 -13.22 -23.75 4.12
C TRP A 250 -14.70 -23.38 3.95
N PRO A 251 -15.37 -22.94 5.03
CA PRO A 251 -16.81 -22.67 5.03
C PRO A 251 -17.15 -21.34 4.35
N TYR A 252 -16.59 -21.07 3.18
CA TYR A 252 -16.88 -19.90 2.36
C TYR A 252 -17.74 -20.30 1.17
N ASP A 253 -18.71 -19.47 0.82
CA ASP A 253 -19.49 -19.63 -0.40
C ASP A 253 -18.68 -19.18 -1.62
N GLU A 254 -18.53 -20.06 -2.63
CA GLU A 254 -17.75 -19.78 -3.84
C GLU A 254 -18.28 -18.57 -4.60
N ALA A 255 -19.62 -18.45 -4.70
CA ALA A 255 -20.26 -17.37 -5.44
C ALA A 255 -20.07 -16.00 -4.76
N SER A 256 -19.94 -15.98 -3.43
CA SER A 256 -19.63 -14.78 -2.66
C SER A 256 -18.16 -14.34 -2.72
N MET A 257 -17.24 -15.20 -3.15
CA MET A 257 -15.81 -14.89 -3.10
C MET A 257 -15.40 -13.87 -4.17
N GLN A 258 -14.75 -12.79 -3.74
CA GLN A 258 -14.15 -11.79 -4.61
C GLN A 258 -12.67 -11.63 -4.26
N PHE A 259 -11.80 -11.87 -5.26
CA PHE A 259 -10.36 -11.72 -5.10
C PHE A 259 -9.89 -10.39 -5.68
N THR A 260 -8.97 -9.76 -4.97
CA THR A 260 -8.33 -8.50 -5.37
C THR A 260 -6.82 -8.71 -5.37
N ALA A 261 -6.17 -8.44 -6.52
CA ALA A 261 -4.72 -8.55 -6.66
C ALA A 261 -3.98 -7.48 -5.83
N PRO A 262 -2.65 -7.62 -5.63
CA PRO A 262 -1.83 -6.63 -4.91
C PRO A 262 -1.91 -5.21 -5.48
N ASN A 263 -2.21 -5.08 -6.78
CA ASN A 263 -2.41 -3.80 -7.46
C ASN A 263 -3.81 -3.17 -7.20
N GLY A 264 -4.68 -3.84 -6.45
CA GLY A 264 -6.06 -3.41 -6.17
C GLY A 264 -7.08 -3.82 -7.24
N GLU A 265 -6.69 -4.55 -8.27
CA GLU A 265 -7.58 -4.97 -9.35
C GLU A 265 -8.41 -6.20 -8.95
N ARG A 266 -9.72 -6.16 -9.23
CA ARG A 266 -10.61 -7.30 -9.03
C ARG A 266 -10.34 -8.38 -10.07
N LEU A 267 -10.11 -9.60 -9.59
CA LEU A 267 -9.75 -10.73 -10.43
C LEU A 267 -10.99 -11.46 -10.95
N ALA A 268 -11.11 -11.57 -12.27
CA ALA A 268 -12.16 -12.34 -12.92
C ALA A 268 -11.89 -13.85 -12.83
N ASP A 269 -12.94 -14.67 -12.69
CA ASP A 269 -12.79 -16.12 -12.51
C ASP A 269 -12.13 -16.83 -13.69
N SER A 270 -12.32 -16.28 -14.90
CA SER A 270 -11.71 -16.76 -16.14
C SER A 270 -10.25 -16.31 -16.34
N ALA A 271 -9.74 -15.40 -15.51
CA ALA A 271 -8.38 -14.90 -15.60
C ALA A 271 -7.37 -15.98 -15.15
N LYS A 272 -6.25 -16.07 -15.85
CA LYS A 272 -5.11 -16.92 -15.45
C LYS A 272 -4.23 -16.16 -14.47
N LEU A 273 -3.71 -16.84 -13.45
CA LEU A 273 -2.87 -16.22 -12.41
C LEU A 273 -1.62 -15.54 -12.98
N MET A 274 -0.99 -16.10 -14.02
CA MET A 274 0.14 -15.45 -14.68
C MET A 274 -0.28 -14.20 -15.49
N ALA A 275 -1.47 -14.21 -16.08
CA ALA A 275 -1.94 -13.10 -16.93
C ALA A 275 -2.25 -11.84 -16.11
N ILE A 276 -2.59 -12.01 -14.84
CA ILE A 276 -2.84 -10.92 -13.88
C ILE A 276 -1.56 -10.43 -13.20
N GLY A 277 -0.39 -10.98 -13.57
CA GLY A 277 0.90 -10.51 -13.08
C GLY A 277 1.24 -10.91 -11.65
N LEU A 278 0.59 -11.95 -11.09
CA LEU A 278 0.98 -12.50 -9.80
C LEU A 278 2.41 -13.07 -9.87
N VAL A 279 3.23 -12.72 -8.88
CA VAL A 279 4.58 -13.26 -8.68
C VAL A 279 4.63 -14.16 -7.44
N ASP A 280 5.75 -14.88 -7.27
CA ASP A 280 5.95 -15.71 -6.09
C ASP A 280 5.92 -14.86 -4.80
N ASP A 281 5.24 -15.40 -3.78
CA ASP A 281 5.00 -14.84 -2.45
C ASP A 281 4.05 -13.62 -2.37
N ASP A 282 3.35 -13.29 -3.47
CA ASP A 282 2.30 -12.28 -3.49
C ASP A 282 1.13 -12.61 -2.54
N VAL A 283 0.42 -11.57 -2.10
CA VAL A 283 -0.78 -11.68 -1.26
C VAL A 283 -2.00 -11.17 -2.02
N VAL A 284 -2.94 -12.07 -2.29
CA VAL A 284 -4.26 -11.77 -2.85
C VAL A 284 -5.23 -11.53 -1.70
N LEU A 285 -5.98 -10.42 -1.74
CA LEU A 285 -7.04 -10.16 -0.76
C LEU A 285 -8.32 -10.85 -1.20
N ALA A 286 -9.03 -11.47 -0.26
CA ALA A 286 -10.31 -12.12 -0.49
C ALA A 286 -11.40 -11.53 0.42
N GLU A 287 -12.51 -11.14 -0.21
CA GLU A 287 -13.78 -10.86 0.45
C GLU A 287 -14.69 -12.07 0.20
N ALA A 288 -15.33 -12.60 1.24
CA ALA A 288 -16.21 -13.76 1.12
C ALA A 288 -17.24 -13.75 2.25
N THR A 289 -18.42 -14.30 1.97
CA THR A 289 -19.42 -14.61 2.99
C THR A 289 -19.18 -16.05 3.45
N ARG A 290 -19.18 -16.28 4.77
CA ARG A 290 -19.22 -17.67 5.28
C ARG A 290 -20.54 -18.28 4.87
N ARG A 291 -20.56 -19.56 4.52
CA ARG A 291 -21.82 -20.29 4.53
C ARG A 291 -22.30 -20.22 5.98
N ASP A 292 -23.46 -19.62 6.19
CA ASP A 292 -24.14 -19.75 7.46
C ASP A 292 -24.18 -21.26 7.71
N GLU A 293 -23.51 -21.71 8.78
CA GLU A 293 -23.80 -23.02 9.32
C GLU A 293 -25.28 -22.89 9.63
N GLU A 294 -26.13 -23.46 8.76
CA GLU A 294 -27.54 -23.65 9.08
C GLU A 294 -27.49 -24.24 10.47
N ASP A 295 -27.87 -23.40 11.44
CA ASP A 295 -27.98 -23.76 12.83
C ASP A 295 -28.92 -24.95 12.75
N ASP A 296 -28.34 -26.15 12.82
CA ASP A 296 -29.03 -27.44 12.96
C ASP A 296 -29.69 -27.32 14.32
N GLY A 297 -30.74 -26.49 14.33
CA GLY A 297 -31.58 -26.17 15.43
C GLY A 297 -32.23 -27.48 15.73
N ASP A 298 -31.61 -28.17 16.68
CA ASP A 298 -32.04 -29.37 17.35
C ASP A 298 -33.52 -29.16 17.68
N ASN A 299 -34.39 -29.55 16.75
CA ASN A 299 -35.83 -29.64 16.94
C ASN A 299 -36.10 -30.92 17.75
N ALA A 300 -35.42 -31.03 18.89
CA ALA A 300 -35.63 -32.02 19.91
C ALA A 300 -36.60 -31.39 20.92
N GLY A 301 -37.90 -31.37 20.58
CA GLY A 301 -38.87 -30.72 21.46
C GLY A 301 -40.34 -30.93 21.12
N GLY A 302 -40.84 -32.15 21.33
CA GLY A 302 -42.17 -32.30 21.93
C GLY A 302 -43.20 -33.14 21.17
N GLN A 303 -43.19 -34.46 21.41
CA GLN A 303 -44.41 -35.23 21.70
C GLN A 303 -44.12 -36.18 22.86
#